data_AF-A0A957QYE1-F1
#
_entry.id   AF-A0A957QYE1-F1
#
_cell.length_a   1.000
_cell.length_b   1.000
_cell.length_c   1.000
_cell.angle_alpha   90.00
_cell.angle_beta   90.00
_cell.angle_gamma   90.00
#
_symmetry.space_group_name_H-M   'P 1'
#
loop_
_entity.id
_entity.type
_entity.pdbx_description
1 polymer ?
#
loop_
_entity_poly.entity_id
_entity_poly.type
_entity_poly.pdbx_seq_one_letter_code
_entity_poly.pdbx_strand_id
1 'polypeptide(L)'
;GDAGTATSAADIADLLSPIYPVVLFEASSNPPLTEADLEAVSLVIWDSGDYVDASLDEDDDILLAFLSSGGNILFLGGTPTLFTGFESAPLSDVRMVDTGTVLTEGFEDGQIISLTQTVEAAFVDVEEPDIGEIWFMFRGPNSPNAGTVISFVSESDDGNSRFGAVFLPYWALPEDEAAQLLFNLIEFYGVNPG
;
A
#
# COMPACT_ATOMS: atom_id res chain seq x y z
N GLY A 1 -18.98 17.83 -9.45
CA GLY A 1 -17.79 17.88 -10.31
C GLY A 1 -17.42 16.46 -10.58
N ASP A 2 -16.99 16.12 -11.79
CA ASP A 2 -16.31 14.85 -12.00
C ASP A 2 -15.18 14.78 -10.97
N ALA A 3 -15.29 13.84 -10.03
CA ALA A 3 -14.17 13.50 -9.19
C ALA A 3 -13.18 12.82 -10.15
N GLY A 4 -12.23 13.59 -10.67
CA GLY A 4 -11.11 13.02 -11.38
C GLY A 4 -10.45 11.99 -10.48
N THR A 5 -10.06 10.86 -11.05
CA THR A 5 -9.27 9.83 -10.37
C THR A 5 -8.08 10.47 -9.65
N ALA A 6 -7.88 10.09 -8.40
CA ALA A 6 -6.92 10.69 -7.48
C ALA A 6 -5.91 9.65 -6.98
N THR A 7 -4.62 9.99 -7.08
CA THR A 7 -3.55 9.32 -6.35
C THR A 7 -3.05 10.21 -5.22
N SER A 8 -2.35 9.62 -4.28
CA SER A 8 -1.63 10.25 -3.18
C SER A 8 -0.12 10.31 -3.40
N ALA A 9 0.39 9.92 -4.58
CA ALA A 9 1.82 9.83 -4.83
C ALA A 9 2.57 11.14 -4.51
N ALA A 10 1.99 12.30 -4.88
CA ALA A 10 2.56 13.61 -4.55
C ALA A 10 2.53 13.89 -3.03
N ASP A 11 1.41 13.62 -2.36
CA ASP A 11 1.27 13.84 -0.91
C ASP A 11 2.21 12.92 -0.10
N ILE A 12 2.35 11.66 -0.53
CA ILE A 12 3.31 10.69 0.02
C ILE A 12 4.75 11.20 -0.17
N ALA A 13 5.09 11.67 -1.37
CA ALA A 13 6.41 12.21 -1.65
C ALA A 13 6.72 13.47 -0.82
N ASP A 14 5.75 14.37 -0.67
CA ASP A 14 5.88 15.58 0.15
C ASP A 14 6.06 15.24 1.64
N LEU A 15 5.38 14.20 2.14
CA LEU A 15 5.54 13.73 3.51
C LEU A 15 6.90 13.08 3.78
N LEU A 16 7.44 12.33 2.81
CA LEU A 16 8.69 11.58 2.95
C LEU A 16 9.94 12.38 2.59
N SER A 17 9.87 13.31 1.64
CA SER A 17 11.02 14.08 1.12
C SER A 17 11.81 14.91 2.15
N PRO A 18 11.24 15.34 3.30
CA PRO A 18 12.04 15.98 4.36
C PRO A 18 13.01 15.03 5.08
N ILE A 19 12.81 13.72 4.95
CA ILE A 19 13.53 12.67 5.71
C ILE A 19 14.31 11.74 4.77
N TYR A 20 13.76 11.47 3.58
CA TYR A 20 14.28 10.50 2.62
C TYR A 20 14.52 11.16 1.25
N PRO A 21 15.51 10.69 0.48
CA PRO A 21 15.64 11.05 -0.93
C PRO A 21 14.52 10.36 -1.73
N VAL A 22 13.46 11.10 -2.04
CA VAL A 22 12.31 10.59 -2.80
C VAL A 22 12.42 10.98 -4.27
N VAL A 23 12.18 10.02 -5.16
CA VAL A 23 11.98 10.26 -6.58
C VAL A 23 10.52 9.97 -6.90
N LEU A 24 9.79 10.98 -7.35
CA LEU A 24 8.43 10.81 -7.84
C LEU A 24 8.46 10.41 -9.32
N PHE A 25 7.74 9.35 -9.65
CA PHE A 25 7.57 8.85 -11.01
C PHE A 25 6.07 8.74 -11.32
N GLU A 26 5.65 9.27 -12.46
CA GLU A 26 4.28 9.21 -12.93
C GLU A 26 4.26 8.57 -14.32
N ALA A 27 3.63 7.41 -14.45
CA ALA A 27 3.55 6.68 -15.73
C ALA A 27 2.96 7.52 -16.88
N SER A 28 2.12 8.52 -16.56
CA SER A 28 1.52 9.41 -17.57
C SER A 28 2.49 10.45 -18.15
N SER A 29 3.58 10.76 -17.45
CA SER A 29 4.50 11.85 -17.78
C SER A 29 5.97 11.42 -17.91
N ASN A 30 6.31 10.20 -17.48
CA ASN A 30 7.63 9.59 -17.59
C ASN A 30 7.69 8.51 -18.69
N PRO A 31 8.88 8.21 -19.25
CA PRO A 31 9.07 6.97 -20.02
C PRO A 31 8.92 5.75 -19.10
N PRO A 32 8.66 4.54 -19.64
CA PRO A 32 8.58 3.32 -18.85
C PRO A 32 9.79 3.09 -17.95
N LEU A 33 9.59 2.45 -16.80
CA LEU A 33 10.64 2.19 -15.83
C LEU A 33 11.74 1.30 -16.42
N THR A 34 12.98 1.58 -16.02
CA THR A 34 14.13 0.75 -16.38
C THR A 34 14.77 0.12 -15.14
N GLU A 35 15.55 -0.95 -15.33
CA GLU A 35 16.23 -1.63 -14.22
C GLU A 35 17.16 -0.65 -13.49
N ALA A 36 17.80 0.25 -14.23
CA ALA A 36 18.69 1.28 -13.69
C ALA A 36 17.95 2.28 -12.78
N ASP A 37 16.67 2.56 -13.04
CA ASP A 37 15.86 3.41 -12.16
C ASP A 37 15.58 2.70 -10.83
N LEU A 38 15.34 1.38 -10.87
CA LEU A 38 15.05 0.56 -9.70
C LEU A 38 16.30 0.20 -8.88
N GLU A 39 17.47 0.05 -9.52
CA GLU A 39 18.76 -0.13 -8.83
C GLU A 39 19.13 1.05 -7.91
N ALA A 40 18.56 2.23 -8.17
CA ALA A 40 18.83 3.44 -7.41
C ALA A 40 17.98 3.59 -6.14
N VAL A 41 16.97 2.74 -5.93
CA VAL A 41 16.01 2.86 -4.83
C VAL A 41 16.00 1.63 -3.92
N SER A 42 15.70 1.84 -2.64
CA SER A 42 15.58 0.77 -1.65
C SER A 42 14.14 0.27 -1.45
N LEU A 43 13.15 1.05 -1.91
CA LEU A 43 11.73 0.77 -1.82
C LEU A 43 11.02 1.46 -2.99
N VAL A 44 10.16 0.72 -3.66
CA VAL A 44 9.16 1.28 -4.59
C VAL A 44 7.82 1.35 -3.88
N ILE A 45 7.20 2.53 -3.85
CA ILE A 45 5.81 2.69 -3.43
C ILE A 45 4.99 2.89 -4.70
N TRP A 46 4.16 1.90 -5.02
CA TRP A 46 3.27 1.97 -6.16
C TRP A 46 1.88 2.39 -5.70
N ASP A 47 1.50 3.62 -6.01
CA ASP A 47 0.19 4.16 -5.66
C ASP A 47 -0.75 4.20 -6.87
N SER A 48 -1.69 3.26 -6.87
CA SER A 48 -2.75 3.15 -7.88
C SER A 48 -3.96 4.04 -7.61
N GLY A 49 -4.01 4.74 -6.46
CA GLY A 49 -5.12 5.63 -6.12
C GLY A 49 -6.49 4.91 -6.13
N ASP A 50 -7.47 5.52 -6.78
CA ASP A 50 -8.81 4.96 -7.04
C ASP A 50 -9.00 4.43 -8.47
N TYR A 51 -7.92 4.23 -9.21
CA TYR A 51 -8.01 3.69 -10.56
C TYR A 51 -8.45 2.22 -10.51
N VAL A 52 -9.65 1.97 -11.01
CA VAL A 52 -10.12 0.64 -11.38
C VAL A 52 -9.48 0.32 -12.74
N ASP A 53 -8.71 -0.77 -12.83
CA ASP A 53 -8.00 -1.20 -14.04
C ASP A 53 -6.88 -0.25 -14.54
N ALA A 54 -6.16 0.45 -13.66
CA ALA A 54 -4.88 1.09 -14.04
C ALA A 54 -3.84 0.00 -14.39
N SER A 55 -3.89 -0.48 -15.62
CA SER A 55 -2.99 -1.52 -16.10
C SER A 55 -1.54 -1.03 -16.00
N LEU A 56 -0.68 -1.97 -15.63
CA LEU A 56 0.75 -1.79 -15.43
C LEU A 56 1.53 -2.30 -16.66
N ASP A 57 0.87 -2.42 -17.81
CA ASP A 57 1.23 -3.34 -18.92
C ASP A 57 2.71 -3.34 -19.34
N GLU A 58 3.45 -2.23 -19.21
CA GLU A 58 4.88 -2.16 -19.56
C GLU A 58 5.83 -2.26 -18.35
N ASP A 59 5.35 -1.97 -17.14
CA ASP A 59 6.15 -1.91 -15.90
C ASP A 59 5.95 -3.14 -14.97
N ASP A 60 4.95 -3.99 -15.21
CA ASP A 60 4.69 -5.20 -14.41
C ASP A 60 5.90 -6.14 -14.35
N ASP A 61 6.42 -6.49 -15.51
CA ASP A 61 7.52 -7.43 -15.62
C ASP A 61 8.77 -6.90 -14.92
N ILE A 62 9.00 -5.58 -14.94
CA ILE A 62 10.19 -4.98 -14.33
C ILE A 62 10.06 -4.87 -12.80
N LEU A 63 8.86 -4.54 -12.29
CA LEU A 63 8.59 -4.53 -10.86
C LEU A 63 8.65 -5.95 -10.27
N LEU A 64 8.09 -6.94 -10.97
CA LEU A 64 8.18 -8.35 -10.56
C LEU A 64 9.62 -8.87 -10.62
N ALA A 65 10.40 -8.47 -11.62
CA ALA A 65 11.82 -8.78 -11.70
C ALA A 65 12.61 -8.13 -10.55
N PHE A 66 12.31 -6.87 -10.22
CA PHE A 66 12.91 -6.16 -9.10
C PHE A 66 12.63 -6.87 -7.77
N LEU A 67 11.37 -7.21 -7.48
CA LEU A 67 11.00 -7.98 -6.31
C LEU A 67 11.76 -9.33 -6.26
N SER A 68 11.79 -10.06 -7.38
CA SER A 68 12.50 -11.34 -7.51
C SER A 68 14.01 -11.22 -7.32
N SER A 69 14.59 -10.02 -7.49
CA SER A 69 16.01 -9.75 -7.32
C SER A 69 16.39 -9.29 -5.90
N GLY A 70 15.43 -9.22 -4.97
CA GLY A 70 15.65 -8.68 -3.62
C GLY A 70 15.12 -7.25 -3.43
N GLY A 71 14.37 -6.71 -4.38
CA GLY A 71 13.76 -5.40 -4.27
C GLY A 71 12.61 -5.38 -3.25
N ASN A 72 12.31 -4.20 -2.71
CA ASN A 72 11.16 -4.01 -1.82
C ASN A 72 10.07 -3.23 -2.53
N ILE A 73 8.83 -3.70 -2.42
CA ILE A 73 7.68 -3.02 -3.04
C ILE A 73 6.51 -2.94 -2.07
N LEU A 74 5.87 -1.77 -2.02
CA LEU A 74 4.62 -1.50 -1.32
C LEU A 74 3.57 -1.04 -2.34
N PHE A 75 2.45 -1.76 -2.44
CA PHE A 75 1.29 -1.37 -3.24
C PHE A 75 0.25 -0.66 -2.40
N LEU A 76 -0.18 0.51 -2.86
CA LEU A 76 -1.25 1.31 -2.28
C LEU A 76 -2.35 1.55 -3.33
N GLY A 77 -3.59 1.68 -2.86
CA GLY A 77 -4.75 2.02 -3.70
C GLY A 77 -5.94 1.11 -3.46
N GLY A 78 -7.12 1.51 -3.92
CA GLY A 78 -8.36 0.78 -3.66
C GLY A 78 -8.40 -0.58 -4.33
N THR A 79 -7.94 -0.66 -5.57
CA THR A 79 -7.93 -1.90 -6.38
C THR A 79 -6.63 -2.01 -7.19
N PRO A 80 -5.48 -2.27 -6.54
CA PRO A 80 -4.20 -2.31 -7.23
C PRO A 80 -4.19 -3.46 -8.24
N THR A 81 -3.78 -3.18 -9.47
CA THR A 81 -4.02 -4.02 -10.65
C THR A 81 -3.20 -5.30 -10.74
N LEU A 82 -2.09 -5.39 -10.01
CA LEU A 82 -1.38 -6.67 -9.82
C LEU A 82 -2.27 -7.75 -9.20
N PHE A 83 -3.31 -7.35 -8.47
CA PHE A 83 -4.18 -8.25 -7.74
C PHE A 83 -5.51 -8.44 -8.47
N THR A 84 -5.45 -9.15 -9.60
CA THR A 84 -6.67 -9.51 -10.34
C THR A 84 -7.45 -10.62 -9.61
N GLY A 85 -8.78 -10.59 -9.74
CA GLY A 85 -9.64 -11.65 -9.22
C GLY A 85 -10.09 -11.48 -7.76
N PHE A 86 -9.68 -10.41 -7.08
CA PHE A 86 -10.28 -10.03 -5.80
C PHE A 86 -11.64 -9.35 -6.00
N GLU A 87 -12.56 -9.64 -5.09
CA GLU A 87 -13.82 -8.91 -5.00
C GLU A 87 -13.55 -7.51 -4.45
N SER A 88 -14.38 -6.55 -4.85
CA SER A 88 -14.37 -5.18 -4.31
C SER A 88 -15.75 -4.80 -3.82
N ALA A 89 -15.77 -3.93 -2.80
CA ALA A 89 -16.99 -3.38 -2.25
C ALA A 89 -16.70 -1.99 -1.63
N PRO A 90 -17.75 -1.18 -1.39
CA PRO A 90 -17.60 0.10 -0.70
C PRO A 90 -16.96 -0.07 0.69
N LEU A 91 -15.95 0.73 0.98
CA LEU A 91 -15.20 0.78 2.23
C LEU A 91 -15.39 2.17 2.85
N SER A 92 -15.86 2.23 4.08
CA SER A 92 -16.10 3.48 4.83
C SER A 92 -15.24 3.61 6.08
N ASP A 93 -14.72 2.50 6.58
CA ASP A 93 -13.92 2.43 7.79
C ASP A 93 -13.01 1.21 7.75
N VAL A 94 -11.89 1.31 8.45
CA VAL A 94 -10.92 0.23 8.61
C VAL A 94 -10.71 -0.06 10.09
N ARG A 95 -10.31 -1.28 10.41
CA ARG A 95 -9.98 -1.73 11.75
C ARG A 95 -8.51 -2.13 11.78
N MET A 96 -7.75 -1.51 12.66
CA MET A 96 -6.38 -1.92 12.97
C MET A 96 -6.41 -3.21 13.77
N VAL A 97 -5.46 -4.11 13.50
CA VAL A 97 -5.25 -5.33 14.27
C VAL A 97 -3.83 -5.33 14.77
N ASP A 98 -3.67 -5.23 16.09
CA ASP A 98 -2.33 -5.24 16.67
C ASP A 98 -1.68 -6.60 16.41
N THR A 99 -0.54 -6.56 15.73
CA THR A 99 0.28 -7.72 15.41
C THR A 99 1.50 -7.81 16.33
N GLY A 100 1.68 -6.84 17.24
CA GLY A 100 2.91 -6.67 18.02
C GLY A 100 4.10 -6.25 17.16
N THR A 101 3.86 -5.69 15.98
CA THR A 101 4.88 -5.25 15.03
C THR A 101 4.88 -3.72 14.90
N VAL A 102 5.92 -3.19 14.23
CA VAL A 102 6.00 -1.75 13.93
C VAL A 102 4.84 -1.25 13.06
N LEU A 103 4.19 -2.13 12.29
CA LEU A 103 3.09 -1.78 11.39
C LEU A 103 1.92 -1.11 12.12
N THR A 104 1.71 -1.45 13.39
CA THR A 104 0.60 -0.96 14.21
C THR A 104 1.04 -0.01 15.32
N GLU A 105 2.29 0.46 15.32
CA GLU A 105 2.75 1.44 16.30
C GLU A 105 1.94 2.74 16.20
N GLY A 106 1.54 3.29 17.36
CA GLY A 106 0.68 4.48 17.43
C GLY A 106 -0.81 4.20 17.24
N PHE A 107 -1.22 2.99 16.90
CA PHE A 107 -2.62 2.57 16.82
C PHE A 107 -3.01 1.69 18.01
N GLU A 108 -4.27 1.76 18.44
CA GLU A 108 -4.83 0.83 19.43
C GLU A 108 -5.29 -0.47 18.76
N ASP A 109 -5.16 -1.61 19.44
CA ASP A 109 -5.72 -2.87 18.95
C ASP A 109 -7.24 -2.75 18.78
N GLY A 110 -7.73 -3.08 17.58
CA GLY A 110 -9.14 -2.94 17.23
C GLY A 110 -9.60 -1.50 16.96
N GLN A 111 -8.69 -0.52 16.91
CA GLN A 111 -9.02 0.86 16.57
C GLN A 111 -9.77 0.93 15.24
N ILE A 112 -10.91 1.61 15.23
CA ILE A 112 -11.69 1.88 14.03
C ILE A 112 -11.32 3.27 13.51
N ILE A 113 -10.82 3.32 12.28
CA ILE A 113 -10.50 4.55 11.58
C ILE A 113 -11.59 4.78 10.54
N SER A 114 -12.35 5.86 10.71
CA SER A 114 -13.34 6.28 9.71
C SER A 114 -12.63 6.96 8.55
N LEU A 115 -12.96 6.59 7.32
CA LEU A 115 -12.42 7.22 6.14
C LEU A 115 -13.04 8.61 5.94
N THR A 116 -12.29 9.52 5.31
CA THR A 116 -12.76 10.87 4.96
C THR A 116 -13.89 10.83 3.93
N GLN A 117 -13.95 9.76 3.13
CA GLN A 117 -15.05 9.42 2.25
C GLN A 117 -15.11 7.91 1.98
N THR A 118 -16.28 7.41 1.57
CA THR A 118 -16.43 6.02 1.12
C THR A 118 -15.72 5.83 -0.22
N VAL A 119 -14.93 4.76 -0.32
CA VAL A 119 -14.17 4.38 -1.52
C VAL A 119 -14.51 2.96 -1.95
N GLU A 120 -14.30 2.62 -3.21
CA GLU A 120 -14.35 1.22 -3.62
C GLU A 120 -12.99 0.58 -3.31
N ALA A 121 -12.98 -0.55 -2.62
CA ALA A 121 -11.75 -1.21 -2.24
C ALA A 121 -11.85 -2.73 -2.34
N ALA A 122 -10.82 -3.34 -2.93
CA ALA A 122 -10.62 -4.78 -2.94
C ALA A 122 -10.45 -5.32 -1.52
N PHE A 123 -10.74 -6.59 -1.34
CA PHE A 123 -10.47 -7.29 -0.10
C PHE A 123 -10.09 -8.74 -0.38
N VAL A 124 -9.36 -9.33 0.56
CA VAL A 124 -8.99 -10.75 0.50
C VAL A 124 -9.92 -11.51 1.44
N ASP A 125 -10.69 -12.45 0.88
CA ASP A 125 -11.54 -13.37 1.62
C ASP A 125 -10.78 -14.66 1.91
N VAL A 126 -9.85 -14.57 2.86
CA VAL A 126 -9.00 -15.68 3.32
C VAL A 126 -9.12 -15.79 4.84
N GLU A 127 -9.11 -17.02 5.34
CA GLU A 127 -9.33 -17.29 6.77
C GLU A 127 -8.04 -17.11 7.60
N GLU A 128 -6.88 -17.36 7.01
CA GLU A 128 -5.57 -17.31 7.69
C GLU A 128 -4.48 -16.74 6.77
N PRO A 129 -3.47 -16.03 7.32
CA PRO A 129 -2.34 -15.53 6.55
C PRO A 129 -1.47 -16.66 6.03
N ASP A 130 -0.85 -16.44 4.88
CA ASP A 130 0.21 -17.32 4.39
C ASP A 130 1.43 -17.27 5.33
N ILE A 131 2.31 -18.26 5.22
CA ILE A 131 3.53 -18.32 6.05
C ILE A 131 4.38 -17.07 5.79
N GLY A 132 4.70 -16.34 6.85
CA GLY A 132 5.50 -15.11 6.78
C GLY A 132 4.71 -13.86 6.42
N GLU A 133 3.40 -13.97 6.21
CA GLU A 133 2.51 -12.84 5.97
C GLU A 133 1.98 -12.26 7.30
N ILE A 134 1.89 -10.93 7.35
CA ILE A 134 1.42 -10.17 8.51
C ILE A 134 0.27 -9.28 8.06
N TRP A 135 -0.94 -9.55 8.55
CA TRP A 135 -2.14 -8.73 8.32
C TRP A 135 -2.29 -7.70 9.42
N PHE A 136 -2.49 -6.43 9.05
CA PHE A 136 -2.53 -5.33 10.03
C PHE A 136 -3.75 -4.42 9.90
N MET A 137 -4.50 -4.50 8.80
CA MET A 137 -5.77 -3.80 8.63
C MET A 137 -6.86 -4.68 8.02
N PHE A 138 -8.07 -4.50 8.54
CA PHE A 138 -9.27 -5.20 8.14
C PHE A 138 -10.36 -4.20 7.80
N ARG A 139 -11.38 -4.64 7.04
CA ARG A 139 -12.60 -3.85 6.83
C ARG A 139 -13.28 -3.58 8.18
N GLY A 140 -13.63 -2.32 8.43
CA GLY A 140 -14.29 -1.88 9.65
C GLY A 140 -15.76 -2.35 9.73
N PRO A 141 -16.38 -2.24 10.91
CA PRO A 141 -17.73 -2.74 11.17
C PRO A 141 -18.84 -2.01 10.40
N ASN A 142 -18.59 -0.80 9.87
CA ASN A 142 -19.58 -0.06 9.09
C ASN A 142 -19.48 -0.33 7.59
N SER A 143 -18.49 -1.10 7.16
CA SER A 143 -18.27 -1.47 5.77
C SER A 143 -18.89 -2.86 5.46
N PRO A 144 -19.43 -3.08 4.26
CA PRO A 144 -19.65 -4.42 3.73
C PRO A 144 -18.46 -5.33 3.95
N ASN A 145 -18.72 -6.61 4.21
CA ASN A 145 -17.71 -7.65 4.39
C ASN A 145 -16.73 -7.32 5.55
N ALA A 146 -17.24 -6.67 6.61
CA ALA A 146 -16.50 -6.34 7.81
C ALA A 146 -15.68 -7.54 8.34
N GLY A 147 -14.43 -7.27 8.71
CA GLY A 147 -13.52 -8.31 9.20
C GLY A 147 -12.79 -9.10 8.11
N THR A 148 -12.94 -8.77 6.83
CA THR A 148 -12.03 -9.27 5.77
C THR A 148 -10.76 -8.41 5.69
N VAL A 149 -9.69 -8.98 5.15
CA VAL A 149 -8.36 -8.38 5.11
C VAL A 149 -8.29 -7.35 3.98
N ILE A 150 -7.70 -6.18 4.28
CA ILE A 150 -7.40 -5.15 3.28
C ILE A 150 -5.94 -4.75 3.27
N SER A 151 -5.10 -5.33 4.12
CA SER A 151 -3.67 -5.11 4.04
C SER A 151 -2.86 -6.28 4.55
N PHE A 152 -1.68 -6.42 3.96
CA PHE A 152 -0.70 -7.38 4.39
C PHE A 152 0.71 -6.96 3.99
N VAL A 153 1.70 -7.48 4.71
CA VAL A 153 3.10 -7.48 4.29
C VAL A 153 3.67 -8.88 4.41
N SER A 154 4.72 -9.17 3.65
CA SER A 154 5.44 -10.42 3.68
C SER A 154 6.93 -10.15 3.48
N GLU A 155 7.78 -10.99 4.06
CA GLU A 155 9.22 -11.02 3.83
C GLU A 155 9.56 -12.36 3.15
N SER A 156 10.44 -12.33 2.15
CA SER A 156 10.91 -13.56 1.51
C SER A 156 11.65 -14.46 2.50
N ASP A 157 11.65 -15.76 2.25
CA ASP A 157 12.30 -16.76 3.12
C ASP A 157 13.80 -16.48 3.37
N ASP A 158 14.47 -15.82 2.44
CA ASP A 158 15.88 -15.43 2.54
C ASP A 158 16.11 -14.06 3.18
N GLY A 159 15.04 -13.34 3.53
CA GLY A 159 15.05 -12.01 4.15
C GLY A 159 15.49 -10.88 3.20
N ASN A 160 15.66 -11.17 1.91
CA ASN A 160 16.24 -10.22 0.96
C ASN A 160 15.22 -9.27 0.33
N SER A 161 13.94 -9.66 0.29
CA SER A 161 12.86 -8.84 -0.28
C SER A 161 11.67 -8.77 0.65
N ARG A 162 10.97 -7.64 0.61
CA ARG A 162 9.69 -7.43 1.28
C ARG A 162 8.65 -6.97 0.30
N PHE A 163 7.45 -7.46 0.49
CA PHE A 163 6.28 -7.13 -0.29
C PHE A 163 5.15 -6.68 0.63
N GLY A 164 4.35 -5.73 0.17
CA GLY A 164 3.21 -5.27 0.94
C GLY A 164 2.12 -4.73 0.05
N ALA A 165 0.89 -4.86 0.51
CA ALA A 165 -0.29 -4.34 -0.16
C ALA A 165 -1.24 -3.71 0.85
N VAL A 166 -1.79 -2.57 0.50
CA VAL A 166 -2.86 -1.87 1.21
C VAL A 166 -3.95 -1.55 0.21
N PHE A 167 -5.07 -2.26 0.30
CA PHE A 167 -6.28 -2.10 -0.52
C PHE A 167 -7.12 -0.93 0.01
N LEU A 168 -6.53 0.26 -0.01
CA LEU A 168 -7.13 1.51 0.42
C LEU A 168 -6.40 2.66 -0.29
N PRO A 169 -7.10 3.58 -0.99
CA PRO A 169 -6.49 4.81 -1.48
C PRO A 169 -6.00 5.63 -0.28
N TYR A 170 -4.72 5.96 -0.26
CA TYR A 170 -4.08 6.57 0.91
C TYR A 170 -4.71 7.91 1.31
N TRP A 171 -5.16 8.71 0.34
CA TRP A 171 -5.88 9.98 0.56
C TRP A 171 -7.21 9.83 1.29
N ALA A 172 -7.77 8.61 1.37
CA ALA A 172 -9.04 8.36 2.05
C ALA A 172 -8.88 8.27 3.57
N LEU A 173 -7.66 8.13 4.08
CA LEU A 173 -7.35 8.18 5.50
C LEU A 173 -7.37 9.62 6.01
N PRO A 174 -7.75 9.86 7.29
CA PRO A 174 -7.47 11.15 7.91
C PRO A 174 -5.94 11.36 8.03
N GLU A 175 -5.52 12.62 8.01
CA GLU A 175 -4.11 13.03 7.82
C GLU A 175 -3.16 12.43 8.85
N ASP A 176 -3.52 12.46 10.13
CA ASP A 176 -2.68 11.97 11.22
C ASP A 176 -2.49 10.44 11.13
N GLU A 177 -3.58 9.69 10.90
CA GLU A 177 -3.53 8.23 10.72
C GLU A 177 -2.81 7.83 9.44
N ALA A 178 -3.00 8.57 8.35
CA ALA A 178 -2.28 8.36 7.10
C ALA A 178 -0.77 8.47 7.36
N ALA A 179 -0.33 9.58 7.96
CA ALA A 179 1.08 9.83 8.21
C ALA A 179 1.70 8.76 9.13
N GLN A 180 1.03 8.43 10.23
CA GLN A 180 1.47 7.37 11.15
C GLN A 180 1.60 6.02 10.42
N LEU A 181 0.61 5.63 9.63
CA LEU A 181 0.62 4.38 8.88
C LEU A 181 1.78 4.32 7.89
N LEU A 182 2.03 5.41 7.15
CA LEU A 182 3.12 5.46 6.18
C LEU A 182 4.47 5.31 6.89
N PHE A 183 4.71 6.02 8.00
CA PHE A 183 5.97 5.87 8.72
C PHE A 183 6.18 4.46 9.26
N ASN A 184 5.14 3.83 9.79
CA ASN A 184 5.19 2.43 10.21
C ASN A 184 5.57 1.48 9.06
N LEU A 185 5.01 1.71 7.86
CA LEU A 185 5.33 0.93 6.66
C LEU A 185 6.78 1.15 6.25
N ILE A 186 7.26 2.39 6.17
CA ILE A 186 8.65 2.71 5.82
C ILE A 186 9.63 2.06 6.81
N GLU A 187 9.32 2.10 8.11
CA GLU A 187 10.13 1.46 9.14
C GLU A 187 10.14 -0.07 9.00
N PHE A 188 8.99 -0.69 8.68
CA PHE A 188 8.92 -2.11 8.37
C PHE A 188 9.84 -2.49 7.20
N TYR A 189 9.95 -1.66 6.16
CA TYR A 189 10.89 -1.87 5.06
C TYR A 189 12.35 -1.56 5.41
N GLY A 190 12.63 -1.03 6.61
CA GLY A 190 13.99 -0.74 7.06
C GLY A 190 14.68 0.34 6.22
N VAL A 191 13.92 1.26 5.63
CA VAL A 191 14.48 2.35 4.81
C VAL A 191 15.21 3.32 5.73
N ASN A 192 16.48 3.57 5.46
CA ASN A 192 17.30 4.47 6.25
C ASN A 192 17.09 5.95 5.83
N PRO A 193 17.00 6.89 6.79
CA PRO A 193 16.99 8.32 6.49
C PRO A 193 18.26 8.76 5.73
N GLY A 194 18.11 9.79 4.90
CA GLY A 194 19.20 10.37 4.08
C GLY A 194 20.12 11.32 4.82
#